data_AF-A0A2A8HVT8-F1
#
_entry.id   AF-A0A2A8HVT8-F1
#
_cell.length_a   1.000
_cell.length_b   1.000
_cell.length_c   1.000
_cell.angle_alpha   90.00
_cell.angle_beta   90.00
_cell.angle_gamma   90.00
#
_symmetry.space_group_name_H-M   'P 1'
#
loop_
_entity.id
_entity.type
_entity.pdbx_description
1 polymer ?
#
loop_
_entity_poly.entity_id
_entity_poly.type
_entity_poly.pdbx_seq_one_letter_code
_entity_poly.pdbx_strand_id
1 'polypeptide(L)' 'MSVPPFIHPCWKRLATGGLQELELRNPAAQMMAKRLDRDQRTELVDRVQEIHEFFTRYERTLGHELSQFDRL' A
#
# COMPACT_ATOMS: atom_id res chain seq x y z
N MET A 1 3.02 -3.15 14.28
CA MET A 1 4.00 -2.21 13.73
C MET A 1 3.25 -0.97 13.31
N SER A 2 3.79 0.22 13.58
CA SER A 2 3.16 1.49 13.23
C SER A 2 3.27 1.74 11.73
N VAL A 3 2.26 2.41 11.18
CA VAL A 3 2.23 2.82 9.77
C VAL A 3 3.38 3.81 9.51
N PRO A 4 4.21 3.59 8.47
CA PRO A 4 5.28 4.52 8.13
C PRO A 4 4.73 5.92 7.79
N PRO A 5 5.46 7.01 8.11
CA PRO A 5 5.02 8.36 7.76
C PRO A 5 4.84 8.49 6.24
N PHE A 6 3.92 9.35 5.80
CA PHE A 6 3.59 9.56 4.38
C PHE A 6 4.80 9.86 3.49
N ILE A 7 5.81 10.54 4.03
CA ILE A 7 7.04 10.93 3.33
C ILE A 7 7.96 9.71 3.07
N HIS A 8 7.71 8.57 3.70
CA HIS A 8 8.56 7.39 3.59
C HIS A 8 8.57 6.82 2.15
N PRO A 9 9.75 6.52 1.58
CA PRO A 9 9.86 6.07 0.19
C PRO A 9 9.19 4.71 -0.08
N CYS A 10 8.88 3.92 0.95
CA CYS A 10 8.13 2.67 0.80
C CYS A 10 6.78 2.88 0.09
N TRP A 11 6.07 3.98 0.38
CA TRP A 11 4.77 4.27 -0.24
C TRP A 11 4.88 4.47 -1.74
N LYS A 12 5.92 5.18 -2.17
CA LYS A 12 6.23 5.36 -3.59
C LYS A 12 6.49 4.01 -4.26
N ARG A 13 7.31 3.15 -3.64
CA ARG A 13 7.59 1.79 -4.18
C ARG A 13 6.32 0.95 -4.27
N LEU A 14 5.47 0.99 -3.24
CA LEU A 14 4.16 0.32 -3.22
C LEU A 14 3.26 0.78 -4.36
N ALA A 15 3.16 2.09 -4.58
CA ALA A 15 2.36 2.69 -5.65
C ALA A 15 2.89 2.39 -7.06
N THR A 16 4.19 2.09 -7.20
CA THR A 16 4.82 1.82 -8.51
C THR A 16 4.80 0.33 -8.89
N GLY A 17 4.41 -0.56 -7.96
CA GLY A 17 4.36 -2.01 -8.22
C GLY A 17 4.66 -2.89 -7.01
N GLY A 18 5.24 -2.34 -5.93
CA GLY A 18 5.60 -3.10 -4.74
C GLY A 18 4.40 -3.72 -4.01
N LEU A 19 3.17 -3.24 -4.24
CA LEU A 19 1.95 -3.88 -3.73
C LEU A 19 1.74 -5.32 -4.23
N GLN A 20 2.28 -5.68 -5.41
CA GLN A 20 2.19 -7.04 -5.93
C GLN A 20 3.24 -7.99 -5.32
N GLU A 21 4.33 -7.42 -4.80
CA GLU A 21 5.39 -8.20 -4.13
C GLU A 21 5.00 -8.56 -2.68
N LEU A 22 3.97 -7.89 -2.14
CA LEU A 22 3.45 -8.17 -0.81
C LEU A 22 2.53 -9.38 -0.80
N GLU A 23 2.67 -10.20 0.24
CA GLU A 23 1.68 -11.20 0.59
C GLU A 23 0.47 -10.51 1.25
N LEU A 24 -0.44 -10.03 0.40
CA LEU A 24 -1.71 -9.43 0.80
C LEU A 24 -2.67 -10.53 1.25
N ARG A 25 -2.94 -10.62 2.56
CA ARG A 25 -3.93 -11.57 3.12
C ARG A 25 -5.30 -10.94 3.20
N ASN A 26 -5.36 -9.61 3.28
CA ASN A 26 -6.61 -8.88 3.31
C ASN A 26 -7.24 -8.77 1.90
N PRO A 27 -8.49 -9.25 1.69
CA PRO A 27 -9.18 -9.15 0.42
C PRO A 27 -9.34 -7.70 -0.08
N ALA A 28 -9.54 -6.74 0.82
CA ALA A 28 -9.66 -5.33 0.45
C ALA A 28 -8.33 -4.77 -0.08
N ALA A 29 -7.20 -5.18 0.52
CA ALA A 29 -5.88 -4.80 0.03
C ALA A 29 -5.59 -5.44 -1.34
N GLN A 30 -5.97 -6.71 -1.56
CA GLN A 30 -5.85 -7.35 -2.88
C GLN A 30 -6.68 -6.65 -3.96
N MET A 31 -7.91 -6.23 -3.61
CA MET A 31 -8.77 -5.48 -4.53
C MET A 31 -8.17 -4.11 -4.86
N MET A 32 -7.65 -3.40 -3.86
CA MET A 32 -6.95 -2.13 -4.05
C MET A 32 -5.73 -2.29 -4.96
N ALA A 33 -4.87 -3.29 -4.70
CA ALA A 33 -3.69 -3.57 -5.51
C ALA A 33 -4.06 -3.84 -6.98
N LYS A 34 -5.08 -4.69 -7.21
CA LYS A 34 -5.61 -4.94 -8.56
C LYS A 34 -6.20 -3.70 -9.22
N ARG A 35 -6.83 -2.81 -8.45
CA ARG A 35 -7.39 -1.55 -8.97
C ARG A 35 -6.28 -0.60 -9.38
N LEU A 36 -5.25 -0.43 -8.56
CA LEU A 36 -4.09 0.43 -8.81
C LEU A 36 -3.20 -0.09 -9.95
N ASP A 37 -3.11 -1.40 -10.13
CA ASP A 37 -2.42 -2.02 -11.27
C ASP A 37 -3.13 -1.73 -12.60
N ARG A 38 -4.46 -1.81 -12.60
CA ARG A 38 -5.29 -1.48 -13.78
C ARG A 38 -5.36 0.01 -14.06
N ASP A 39 -5.40 0.83 -13.01
CA ASP A 39 -5.48 2.27 -13.13
C ASP A 39 -4.07 2.86 -13.29
N GLN A 40 -3.55 2.80 -14.52
CA GLN A 40 -2.26 3.37 -14.85
C GLN A 40 -2.32 4.89 -15.14
N ARG A 41 -3.52 5.50 -15.12
CA ARG A 41 -3.71 6.91 -15.50
C ARG A 41 -3.65 7.89 -14.34
N THR A 42 -3.92 7.44 -13.11
CA THR A 42 -3.84 8.29 -11.92
C THR A 42 -2.40 8.72 -11.64
N GLU A 43 -2.19 9.96 -11.22
CA GLU A 43 -0.87 10.45 -10.80
C GLU A 43 -0.34 9.65 -9.61
N LEU A 44 0.98 9.49 -9.54
CA LEU A 44 1.62 8.64 -8.54
C LEU A 44 1.41 9.19 -7.12
N VAL A 45 1.31 10.51 -6.96
CA VAL A 45 1.05 11.18 -5.68
C VAL A 45 -0.32 10.79 -5.11
N ASP A 46 -1.36 10.80 -5.93
CA ASP A 46 -2.71 10.41 -5.52
C ASP A 46 -2.77 8.93 -5.11
N ARG A 47 -2.06 8.05 -5.84
CA ARG A 47 -1.97 6.63 -5.47
C ARG A 47 -1.29 6.45 -4.12
N VAL A 48 -0.19 7.15 -3.88
CA VAL A 48 0.54 7.11 -2.60
C VAL A 48 -0.37 7.59 -1.47
N GLN A 49 -1.12 8.67 -1.68
CA GLN A 49 -2.09 9.17 -0.70
C GLN A 49 -3.17 8.14 -0.39
N GLU A 50 -3.79 7.56 -1.42
CA GLU A 50 -4.84 6.57 -1.24
C GLU A 50 -4.35 5.33 -0.47
N ILE A 51 -3.18 4.81 -0.83
CA ILE A 51 -2.56 3.67 -0.15
C ILE A 51 -2.29 4.04 1.30
N HIS A 52 -1.65 5.18 1.56
CA HIS A 52 -1.34 5.60 2.94
C HIS A 52 -2.61 5.77 3.79
N GLU A 53 -3.66 6.41 3.27
CA GLU A 53 -4.93 6.58 3.97
C GLU A 53 -5.59 5.23 4.28
N PHE A 54 -5.58 4.29 3.33
CA PHE A 54 -6.12 2.95 3.52
C PHE A 54 -5.36 2.19 4.61
N PHE A 55 -4.03 2.15 4.53
CA PHE A 55 -3.20 1.47 5.51
C PHE A 55 -3.27 2.11 6.89
N THR A 56 -3.42 3.43 6.96
CA THR A 56 -3.66 4.17 8.22
C THR A 56 -5.01 3.81 8.82
N ARG A 57 -6.08 3.81 8.00
CA ARG A 57 -7.44 3.51 8.45
C ARG A 57 -7.58 2.07 8.94
N TYR A 58 -6.87 1.13 8.32
CA TYR A 58 -6.96 -0.30 8.60
C TYR A 58 -5.70 -0.86 9.27
N GLU A 59 -4.91 -0.03 9.96
CA GLU A 59 -3.60 -0.45 10.53
C GLU A 59 -3.73 -1.70 11.42
N ARG A 60 -4.83 -1.80 12.17
CA ARG A 60 -5.08 -2.89 13.12
C ARG A 60 -5.31 -4.22 12.43
N THR A 61 -5.87 -4.18 11.22
CA THR A 61 -6.21 -5.38 10.43
C THR A 61 -5.10 -5.73 9.45
N LEU A 62 -4.32 -4.73 9.02
CA LEU A 62 -3.24 -4.86 8.04
C LEU A 62 -1.86 -5.05 8.68
N GLY A 63 -1.80 -5.46 9.94
CA GLY A 63 -0.54 -5.64 10.66
C GLY A 63 0.42 -6.62 9.97
N HIS A 64 -0.11 -7.62 9.26
CA HIS A 64 0.68 -8.58 8.48
C HIS A 64 1.32 -7.93 7.26
N GLU A 65 0.55 -7.17 6.49
CA GLU A 65 1.01 -6.43 5.31
C GLU A 65 2.02 -5.34 5.71
N LEU A 66 1.72 -4.58 6.77
CA LEU A 66 2.63 -3.55 7.30
C LEU A 66 3.97 -4.13 7.76
N SER A 67 3.99 -5.36 8.29
CA SER A 67 5.25 -6.01 8.68
C SER A 67 6.17 -6.35 7.51
N GLN A 68 5.63 -6.44 6.30
CA GLN A 68 6.40 -6.69 5.09
C GLN A 68 6.94 -5.40 4.48
N PHE A 69 6.42 -4.23 4.87
CA PHE A 69 6.90 -2.95 4.35
C PHE A 69 8.35 -2.66 4.72
N ASP A 70 8.80 -3.18 5.88
CA ASP A 70 10.18 -3.11 6.32
C ASP A 70 11.14 -3.87 5.37
N ARG A 71 10.61 -4.82 4.60
CA ARG A 71 11.38 -5.66 3.66
C ARG A 71 11.43 -5.11 2.23
N LEU A 72 10.71 -4.03 1.95
CA LEU A 72 10.64 -3.40 0.62
C LEU A 72 11.76 -2.40 0.42
#